data_AF-A0A9P5XBL6-F1
#
_entry.id   AF-A0A9P5XBL6-F1
#
_cell.length_a   1.000
_cell.length_b   1.000
_cell.length_c   1.000
_cell.angle_alpha   90.00
_cell.angle_beta   90.00
_cell.angle_gamma   90.00
#
_symmetry.space_group_name_H-M   'P 1'
#
loop_
_entity.id
_entity.type
_entity.pdbx_description
1 polymer ?
#
loop_
_entity_poly.entity_id
_entity_poly.type
_entity_poly.pdbx_seq_one_letter_code
_entity_poly.pdbx_strand_id
1 'polypeptide(L)'
;AVSTTAAYPLDCDRPLYRVLDNDTCDTICNNGRVSNYQLSLINPEFGADCRGIRNAQLLCLGRKGQDCTDLHKVTSGETCEKVAASVGIEVNILKQNNPNLGEDCQFINPGKV
;
A
#
# COMPACT_ATOMS: atom_id res chain seq x y z
N ALA A 1 22.19 -1.72 26.80
CA ALA A 1 20.92 -2.31 26.38
C ALA A 1 20.35 -1.46 25.27
N VAL A 2 20.46 -1.87 24.01
CA VAL A 2 19.82 -1.14 22.91
C VAL A 2 18.41 -1.68 22.81
N SER A 3 17.47 -0.92 23.36
CA SER A 3 16.05 -1.18 23.22
C SER A 3 15.69 -0.93 21.77
N THR A 4 15.61 -1.98 20.95
CA THR A 4 15.05 -1.89 19.61
C THR A 4 13.55 -1.76 19.75
N THR A 5 13.10 -0.51 19.86
CA THR A 5 11.70 -0.12 19.75
C THR A 5 11.11 -0.73 18.48
N ALA A 6 9.94 -1.35 18.60
CA ALA A 6 9.22 -2.02 17.53
C ALA A 6 9.23 -1.23 16.21
N ALA A 7 9.60 -1.91 15.11
CA ALA A 7 9.57 -1.37 13.74
C ALA A 7 8.14 -1.38 13.18
N TYR A 8 7.17 -0.91 13.95
CA TYR A 8 5.77 -0.76 13.51
C TYR A 8 5.02 0.26 14.39
N PRO A 9 3.97 0.91 13.86
CA PRO A 9 3.18 1.91 14.59
C PRO A 9 2.42 1.31 15.79
N LEU A 10 2.33 2.06 16.90
CA LEU A 10 1.58 1.64 18.11
C LEU A 10 0.06 1.57 17.90
N ASP A 11 -0.45 2.29 16.89
CA ASP A 11 -1.85 2.33 16.48
C ASP A 11 -2.17 1.33 15.35
N CYS A 12 -1.31 0.32 15.17
CA CYS A 12 -1.61 -0.78 14.27
C CYS A 12 -2.85 -1.55 14.73
N ASP A 13 -3.86 -1.62 13.87
CA ASP A 13 -5.18 -2.18 14.19
C ASP A 13 -5.32 -3.62 13.69
N ARG A 14 -4.52 -3.98 12.68
CA ARG A 14 -4.44 -5.34 12.14
C ARG A 14 -3.33 -6.15 12.82
N PRO A 15 -3.43 -7.49 12.85
CA PRO A 15 -2.30 -8.33 13.20
C PRO A 15 -1.09 -8.01 12.32
N LEU A 16 0.10 -8.00 12.92
CA LEU A 16 1.34 -7.72 12.19
C LEU A 16 1.57 -8.78 11.12
N TYR A 17 1.89 -8.30 9.91
CA TYR A 17 2.28 -9.16 8.80
C TYR A 17 3.78 -9.43 8.86
N ARG A 18 4.18 -10.70 8.88
CA ARG A 18 5.58 -11.10 8.74
C ARG A 18 5.91 -11.28 7.27
N VAL A 19 6.85 -10.50 6.76
CA VAL A 19 7.37 -10.62 5.40
C VAL A 19 8.01 -11.99 5.22
N LEU A 20 7.56 -12.72 4.21
CA LEU A 20 7.99 -14.05 3.82
C LEU A 20 9.04 -13.99 2.70
N ASP A 21 9.64 -15.13 2.41
CA ASP A 21 10.51 -15.27 1.24
C ASP A 21 9.70 -15.08 -0.05
N ASN A 22 10.24 -14.28 -0.96
CA ASN A 22 9.64 -13.88 -2.24
C ASN A 22 8.44 -12.94 -2.18
N ASP A 23 8.12 -12.40 -1.00
CA ASP A 23 7.16 -11.30 -0.94
C ASP A 23 7.67 -10.08 -1.72
N THR A 24 6.77 -9.50 -2.49
CA THR A 24 6.89 -8.17 -3.06
C THR A 24 5.86 -7.24 -2.44
N CYS A 25 6.06 -5.92 -2.52
CA CYS A 25 5.07 -4.95 -2.04
C CYS A 25 3.69 -5.21 -2.66
N ASP A 26 3.63 -5.51 -3.97
CA ASP A 26 2.36 -5.81 -4.64
C ASP A 26 1.72 -7.09 -4.09
N THR A 27 2.48 -8.18 -3.90
CA THR A 27 1.89 -9.42 -3.35
C THR A 27 1.39 -9.24 -1.92
N ILE A 28 2.11 -8.47 -1.10
CA ILE A 28 1.69 -8.14 0.28
C ILE A 28 0.41 -7.30 0.22
N CYS A 29 0.35 -6.26 -0.61
CA CYS A 29 -0.81 -5.38 -0.75
C CYS A 29 -2.06 -6.16 -1.21
N ASN A 30 -1.90 -6.99 -2.24
CA ASN A 30 -2.98 -7.83 -2.77
C ASN A 30 -3.52 -8.81 -1.72
N ASN A 31 -2.63 -9.59 -1.09
CA ASN A 31 -3.05 -10.64 -0.16
C ASN A 31 -3.51 -10.06 1.18
N GLY A 32 -2.84 -8.99 1.62
CA GLY A 32 -3.10 -8.29 2.86
C GLY A 32 -4.23 -7.27 2.78
N ARG A 33 -4.86 -7.11 1.60
CA ARG A 33 -5.95 -6.15 1.35
C ARG A 33 -5.62 -4.76 1.90
N VAL A 34 -4.52 -4.19 1.41
CA VAL A 34 -4.06 -2.84 1.73
C VAL A 34 -3.56 -2.20 0.44
N SER A 35 -3.79 -0.90 0.24
CA SER A 35 -3.24 -0.22 -0.94
C SER A 35 -1.73 -0.03 -0.82
N ASN A 36 -1.03 0.03 -1.94
CA ASN A 36 0.41 0.32 -1.96
C ASN A 36 0.73 1.67 -1.31
N TYR A 37 -0.18 2.64 -1.39
CA TYR A 37 -0.02 3.94 -0.75
C TYR A 37 -0.16 3.85 0.77
N GLN A 38 -1.22 3.19 1.26
CA GLN A 38 -1.42 3.03 2.70
C GLN A 38 -0.28 2.23 3.32
N LEU A 39 0.20 1.16 2.67
CA LEU A 39 1.30 0.35 3.19
C LEU A 39 2.58 1.18 3.38
N SER A 40 2.96 2.00 2.40
CA SER A 40 4.17 2.83 2.48
C SER A 40 4.02 4.01 3.45
N LEU A 41 2.81 4.57 3.59
CA LEU A 41 2.52 5.62 4.56
C LEU A 41 2.61 5.10 6.01
N ILE A 42 2.09 3.91 6.26
CA ILE A 42 2.04 3.30 7.60
C ILE A 42 3.44 2.85 8.04
N ASN A 43 4.27 2.38 7.11
CA ASN A 43 5.60 1.80 7.36
C ASN A 43 6.71 2.59 6.61
N PRO A 44 6.93 3.87 6.95
CA PRO A 44 7.78 4.78 6.19
C PRO A 44 9.27 4.37 6.16
N GLU A 45 9.71 3.56 7.11
CA GLU A 45 11.08 3.03 7.19
C GLU A 45 11.47 2.15 5.99
N PHE A 46 10.49 1.66 5.22
CA PHE A 46 10.71 0.85 4.02
C PHE A 46 10.64 1.66 2.71
N GLY A 47 10.53 2.99 2.82
CA GLY A 47 10.49 3.90 1.68
C GLY A 47 9.11 4.02 1.03
N ALA A 48 8.90 5.16 0.36
CA ALA A 48 7.61 5.50 -0.26
C ALA A 48 7.19 4.54 -1.40
N ASP A 49 8.13 3.80 -1.96
CA ASP A 49 7.95 2.82 -3.02
C ASP A 49 8.01 1.36 -2.53
N CYS A 50 7.97 1.13 -1.22
CA CYS A 50 8.12 -0.18 -0.57
C CYS A 50 9.44 -0.93 -0.85
N ARG A 51 10.48 -0.31 -1.42
CA ARG A 51 11.69 -1.05 -1.81
C ARG A 51 12.58 -1.45 -0.64
N GLY A 52 12.35 -0.90 0.55
CA GLY A 52 13.07 -1.23 1.78
C GLY A 52 12.56 -2.46 2.52
N ILE A 53 11.51 -3.13 2.01
CA ILE A 53 10.96 -4.36 2.61
C ILE A 53 11.99 -5.50 2.51
N ARG A 54 12.18 -6.24 3.60
CA ARG A 54 13.13 -7.35 3.75
C ARG A 54 12.44 -8.51 4.47
N ASN A 55 12.92 -9.72 4.19
CA ASN A 55 12.45 -10.94 4.84
C ASN A 55 12.40 -10.81 6.38
N ALA A 56 11.39 -11.43 6.98
CA ALA A 56 11.12 -11.49 8.42
C ALA A 56 10.79 -10.17 9.11
N GLN A 57 10.76 -9.04 8.40
CA GLN A 57 10.23 -7.78 8.92
C GLN A 57 8.76 -7.92 9.30
N LEU A 58 8.34 -7.11 10.28
CA LEU A 58 6.94 -7.01 10.69
C LEU A 58 6.38 -5.72 10.12
N LEU A 59 5.27 -5.82 9.39
CA LEU A 59 4.57 -4.70 8.79
C LEU A 59 3.22 -4.52 9.46
N CYS A 60 2.82 -3.27 9.63
CA CYS A 60 1.45 -2.94 9.91
C CYS A 60 0.68 -2.73 8.60
N LEU A 61 -0.45 -3.41 8.42
CA LEU A 61 -1.25 -3.31 7.19
C LEU A 61 -2.44 -2.34 7.29
N GLY A 62 -2.75 -1.85 8.50
CA GLY A 62 -3.87 -0.94 8.72
C GLY A 62 -3.80 -0.31 10.11
N ARG A 63 -4.06 0.99 10.19
CA ARG A 63 -4.11 1.75 11.45
C ARG A 63 -5.54 2.02 11.85
N LYS A 64 -5.75 2.21 13.15
CA LYS A 64 -7.08 2.45 13.70
C LYS A 64 -7.68 3.73 13.11
N GLY A 65 -8.82 3.61 12.44
CA GLY A 65 -9.51 4.74 11.79
C GLY A 65 -8.86 5.22 10.49
N GLN A 66 -7.82 4.54 10.00
CA GLN A 66 -7.11 4.83 8.75
C GLN A 66 -6.81 3.51 8.02
N ASP A 67 -7.84 2.68 7.86
CA ASP A 67 -7.74 1.39 7.21
C ASP A 67 -8.71 1.31 6.04
N CYS A 68 -8.26 1.77 4.87
CA CYS A 68 -9.07 1.77 3.66
C CYS A 68 -9.31 0.34 3.17
N THR A 69 -10.58 -0.05 3.04
CA THR A 69 -10.98 -1.40 2.62
C THR A 69 -11.53 -1.49 1.19
N ASP A 70 -11.83 -0.34 0.58
CA ASP A 70 -12.29 -0.24 -0.80
C ASP A 70 -11.07 -0.15 -1.72
N LEU A 71 -10.82 -1.23 -2.47
CA LEU A 71 -9.57 -1.44 -3.19
C LEU A 71 -9.85 -1.87 -4.63
N HIS A 72 -9.02 -1.40 -5.56
CA HIS A 72 -9.03 -1.83 -6.95
C HIS A 72 -7.64 -2.33 -7.34
N LYS A 73 -7.55 -3.60 -7.74
CA LYS A 73 -6.30 -4.15 -8.27
C LYS A 73 -6.17 -3.78 -9.74
N VAL A 74 -5.16 -2.98 -10.07
CA VAL A 74 -4.83 -2.59 -11.44
C VAL A 74 -4.50 -3.83 -12.29
N THR A 75 -5.10 -3.90 -13.46
CA THR A 75 -4.87 -4.93 -14.48
C THR A 75 -4.10 -4.36 -15.67
N SER A 76 -3.63 -5.25 -16.55
CA SER A 76 -2.83 -4.85 -17.72
C SER A 76 -3.60 -3.90 -18.65
N GLY A 77 -3.03 -2.73 -18.94
CA GLY A 77 -3.62 -1.73 -19.84
C GLY A 77 -4.68 -0.82 -19.21
N GLU A 78 -4.87 -0.88 -17.88
CA GLU A 78 -5.66 0.12 -17.16
C GLU A 78 -4.92 1.45 -17.00
N THR A 79 -5.68 2.53 -17.05
CA THR A 79 -5.23 3.90 -16.78
C THR A 79 -6.03 4.45 -15.61
N CYS A 80 -5.61 5.57 -15.01
CA CYS A 80 -6.39 6.19 -13.93
C CYS A 80 -7.84 6.51 -14.37
N GLU A 81 -8.05 6.91 -15.62
CA GLU A 81 -9.39 7.21 -16.16
C GLU A 81 -10.27 5.96 -16.16
N LYS A 82 -9.72 4.82 -16.59
CA LYS A 82 -10.46 3.54 -16.61
C LYS A 82 -10.80 3.05 -15.20
N VAL A 83 -9.84 3.14 -14.27
CA VAL A 83 -10.04 2.74 -12.88
C VAL A 83 -11.06 3.66 -12.19
N ALA A 84 -10.90 4.98 -12.33
CA ALA A 84 -11.82 5.94 -11.74
C ALA A 84 -13.25 5.75 -12.29
N ALA A 85 -13.40 5.53 -13.61
CA ALA A 85 -14.69 5.24 -14.22
C ALA A 85 -15.30 3.91 -13.75
N SER A 86 -14.49 2.86 -13.54
CA SER A 86 -14.99 1.54 -13.11
C SER A 86 -15.53 1.55 -11.68
N VAL A 87 -14.98 2.42 -10.82
CA VAL A 87 -15.44 2.59 -9.43
C VAL A 87 -16.34 3.81 -9.21
N GLY A 88 -16.65 4.55 -10.29
CA GLY A 88 -17.61 5.66 -10.27
C GLY A 88 -17.13 6.93 -9.56
N ILE A 89 -15.82 7.24 -9.62
CA ILE A 89 -15.22 8.45 -9.02
C ILE A 89 -14.49 9.30 -10.07
N GLU A 90 -14.16 10.54 -9.71
CA GLU A 90 -13.27 11.37 -10.52
C GLU A 90 -11.81 10.93 -10.37
N VAL A 91 -11.00 11.07 -11.42
CA VAL A 91 -9.55 10.80 -11.40
C VAL A 91 -8.84 11.61 -10.31
N ASN A 92 -9.27 12.84 -10.05
CA ASN A 92 -8.70 13.66 -8.98
C ASN A 92 -8.95 13.06 -7.59
N ILE A 93 -10.10 12.44 -7.35
CA ILE A 93 -10.39 11.74 -6.09
C ILE A 93 -9.52 10.49 -5.98
N LEU A 94 -9.38 9.72 -7.08
CA LEU A 94 -8.48 8.55 -7.11
C LEU A 94 -7.04 8.93 -6.72
N LYS A 95 -6.52 10.02 -7.29
CA LYS A 95 -5.16 10.52 -7.03
C LYS A 95 -5.01 11.15 -5.65
N GLN A 96 -6.03 11.81 -5.11
CA GLN A 96 -6.01 12.33 -3.74
C GLN A 96 -5.89 11.18 -2.73
N ASN A 97 -6.59 10.08 -2.97
CA ASN A 97 -6.52 8.88 -2.14
C ASN A 97 -5.26 8.05 -2.38
N ASN A 98 -4.65 8.16 -3.58
CA ASN A 98 -3.45 7.42 -3.96
C ASN A 98 -2.40 8.35 -4.61
N PRO A 99 -1.78 9.28 -3.86
CA PRO A 99 -0.78 10.21 -4.39
C PRO A 99 0.46 9.52 -4.97
N ASN A 100 0.72 8.27 -4.59
CA ASN A 100 1.82 7.45 -5.13
C ASN A 100 1.64 7.10 -6.62
N LEU A 101 0.49 7.36 -7.23
CA LEU A 101 0.28 7.20 -8.67
C LEU A 101 1.01 8.27 -9.49
N GLY A 102 1.44 9.36 -8.85
CA GLY A 102 2.10 10.50 -9.50
C GLY A 102 1.11 11.48 -10.10
N GLU A 103 1.59 12.69 -10.39
CA GLU A 103 0.76 13.77 -10.92
C GLU A 103 0.15 13.44 -12.29
N ASP A 104 0.85 12.69 -13.12
CA ASP A 104 0.36 12.28 -14.44
C ASP A 104 -0.12 10.82 -14.46
N CYS A 105 -0.39 10.23 -13.27
CA CYS A 105 -0.73 8.81 -13.12
C CYS A 105 0.34 7.85 -13.71
N GLN A 106 1.58 8.32 -13.86
CA GLN A 106 2.65 7.58 -14.55
C GLN A 106 3.11 6.32 -13.80
N PHE A 107 2.71 6.15 -12.54
CA PHE A 107 3.08 4.99 -11.72
C PHE A 107 1.94 3.97 -11.54
N ILE A 108 0.86 4.11 -12.31
CA ILE A 108 -0.17 3.06 -12.40
C ILE A 108 0.42 1.85 -13.14
N ASN A 109 0.53 0.73 -12.45
CA ASN A 109 1.14 -0.49 -12.97
C ASN A 109 0.29 -1.70 -12.59
N PRO A 110 0.24 -2.75 -13.43
CA PRO A 110 -0.51 -3.96 -13.12
C PRO A 110 -0.06 -4.57 -11.80
N GLY A 111 -1.02 -5.01 -10.98
CA GLY A 111 -0.76 -5.60 -9.68
C GLY A 111 -0.81 -4.61 -8.52
N LYS A 112 -0.70 -3.30 -8.75
CA LYS A 112 -0.91 -2.31 -7.70
C LYS A 112 -2.36 -2.31 -7.23
N VAL A 113 -2.53 -2.03 -5.94
CA VAL A 113 -3.81 -1.95 -5.23
C VAL A 113 -3.91 -0.60 -4.53
#